data_AF-A0A672Y454-F1
#
_entry.id   AF-A0A672Y454-F1
#
_cell.length_a   1.000
_cell.length_b   1.000
_cell.length_c   1.000
_cell.angle_alpha   90.00
_cell.angle_beta   90.00
_cell.angle_gamma   90.00
#
_symmetry.space_group_name_H-M   'P 1'
#
loop_
_entity.id
_entity.type
_entity.pdbx_description
1 polymer ?
#
loop_
_entity_poly.entity_id
_entity_poly.type
_entity_poly.pdbx_seq_one_letter_code
_entity_poly.pdbx_strand_id
1 'polypeptide(L)'
;MAARLSFSNITALAPMVRVGTLPMRLLALDYGADVVYCEELIDIKMAQCQRVVNEVLETVDFVAPDDRVMFRTCERERDRVVFQMGTADPERALTVAQLVEKDVAAIDVNMGCPKEYSTKGGMGAALLSDPDKIEAILKKLVTGVGIPVTCKIRILPSVEDTVSLVRRIEKTGVAAIAVHGRFKEERPRHPVHCDYIQAVSQAVSIPVIANGGSLDLVKKNGDIEEFRKATGASSVMLARAAMWNASVFNSQGPVPVERVMEEYLKYAIRYDNNAFNTKYCLCQMLRDKVESPLGKQVQAAQTNAEIRYSFMTLGCDRVRSSVSDVGYPQPDKREYPPQITPKMFLLEWSRKEKLEQPFYETVQRAQDRAFQSTVMVAEKKYRSSLWEKSKKFAEQAAAIVCLRVLGIPEGRIGEEDSADVQQEAETSETAVVTNGNHHKPDTPPERQKSS
;
A
#
# COMPACT_ATOMS: atom_id res chain seq x y z
N MET A 1 -2.64 25.85 11.60
CA MET A 1 -3.47 25.01 10.71
C MET A 1 -2.53 24.20 9.84
N ALA A 2 -2.74 22.90 9.68
CA ALA A 2 -2.02 22.13 8.66
C ALA A 2 -2.25 22.77 7.28
N ALA A 3 -1.22 22.85 6.44
CA ALA A 3 -1.37 23.38 5.09
C ALA A 3 -2.33 22.48 4.30
N ARG A 4 -3.39 23.06 3.71
CA ARG A 4 -4.31 22.32 2.84
C ARG A 4 -3.54 21.79 1.62
N LEU A 5 -3.88 20.57 1.20
CA LEU A 5 -3.28 19.95 0.01
C LEU A 5 -3.48 20.85 -1.23
N SER A 6 -2.38 21.15 -1.92
CA SER A 6 -2.40 21.87 -3.20
C SER A 6 -2.39 20.88 -4.37
N PHE A 7 -3.20 21.17 -5.39
CA PHE A 7 -3.29 20.35 -6.61
C PHE A 7 -2.55 20.95 -7.80
N SER A 8 -1.73 21.99 -7.58
CA SER A 8 -0.93 22.62 -8.62
C SER A 8 0.49 22.07 -8.68
N ASN A 9 0.98 21.83 -9.90
CA ASN A 9 2.34 21.32 -10.18
C ASN A 9 2.65 19.99 -9.46
N ILE A 10 1.66 19.11 -9.38
CA ILE A 10 1.80 17.79 -8.77
C ILE A 10 1.78 16.67 -9.82
N THR A 11 2.37 15.54 -9.43
CA THR A 11 2.18 14.24 -10.06
C THR A 11 1.36 13.33 -9.15
N ALA A 12 0.28 12.76 -9.69
CA ALA A 12 -0.65 11.97 -8.91
C ALA A 12 -0.76 10.52 -9.40
N LEU A 13 -0.84 9.57 -8.47
CA LEU A 13 -1.36 8.23 -8.75
C LEU A 13 -2.88 8.31 -8.95
N ALA A 14 -3.35 7.83 -10.09
CA ALA A 14 -4.77 7.82 -10.43
C ALA A 14 -5.58 6.79 -9.60
N PRO A 15 -6.88 7.03 -9.38
CA PRO A 15 -7.75 6.05 -8.77
C PRO A 15 -7.94 4.84 -9.70
N MET A 16 -7.70 3.64 -9.18
CA MET A 16 -7.76 2.40 -9.93
C MET A 16 -8.35 1.28 -9.08
N VAL A 17 -9.56 0.82 -9.43
CA VAL A 17 -10.22 -0.31 -8.74
C VAL A 17 -9.31 -1.53 -8.67
N ARG A 18 -9.19 -2.11 -7.47
CA ARG A 18 -8.25 -3.15 -7.04
C ARG A 18 -6.78 -2.72 -6.94
N VAL A 19 -6.30 -1.83 -7.80
CA VAL A 19 -4.86 -1.48 -7.82
C VAL A 19 -4.52 -0.44 -6.77
N GLY A 20 -5.39 0.55 -6.56
CA GLY A 20 -5.19 1.69 -5.65
C GLY A 20 -5.38 1.36 -4.16
N THR A 21 -5.05 0.15 -3.73
CA THR A 21 -4.99 -0.25 -2.31
C THR A 21 -3.72 0.31 -1.65
N LEU A 22 -3.67 0.27 -0.31
CA LEU A 22 -2.59 0.88 0.48
C LEU A 22 -1.17 0.53 -0.01
N PRO A 23 -0.83 -0.74 -0.35
CA PRO A 23 0.50 -1.07 -0.82
C PRO A 23 0.95 -0.31 -2.07
N MET A 24 0.07 -0.16 -3.06
CA MET A 24 0.40 0.59 -4.28
C MET A 24 0.53 2.08 -4.01
N ARG A 25 -0.33 2.63 -3.14
CA ARG A 25 -0.27 4.06 -2.80
C ARG A 25 1.04 4.41 -2.12
N LEU A 26 1.45 3.64 -1.11
CA LEU A 26 2.73 3.85 -0.43
C LEU A 26 3.91 3.65 -1.38
N LEU A 27 3.86 2.64 -2.25
CA LEU A 27 4.91 2.42 -3.24
C LEU A 27 5.01 3.57 -4.26
N ALA A 28 3.89 4.15 -4.68
CA ALA A 28 3.90 5.32 -5.55
C ALA A 28 4.51 6.54 -4.83
N LEU A 29 4.21 6.74 -3.55
CA LEU A 29 4.84 7.79 -2.73
C LEU A 29 6.36 7.56 -2.60
N ASP A 30 6.82 6.32 -2.40
CA ASP A 30 8.26 5.99 -2.36
C ASP A 30 8.99 6.40 -3.63
N TYR A 31 8.32 6.22 -4.77
CA TYR A 31 8.88 6.59 -6.07
C TYR A 31 8.66 8.05 -6.43
N GLY A 32 8.08 8.87 -5.56
CA GLY A 32 8.00 10.32 -5.74
C GLY A 32 6.67 10.85 -6.29
N ALA A 33 5.58 10.06 -6.23
CA ALA A 33 4.25 10.64 -6.41
C ALA A 33 3.97 11.67 -5.29
N ASP A 34 3.41 12.82 -5.66
CA ASP A 34 3.07 13.88 -4.71
C ASP A 34 1.74 13.57 -4.00
N VAL A 35 0.78 13.01 -4.76
CA VAL A 35 -0.59 12.71 -4.32
C VAL A 35 -0.99 11.31 -4.77
N VAL A 36 -1.74 10.60 -3.94
CA VAL A 36 -2.20 9.24 -4.26
C VAL A 36 -3.70 9.09 -4.08
N TYR A 37 -4.40 8.74 -5.14
CA TYR A 37 -5.83 8.44 -5.06
C TYR A 37 -6.05 6.98 -4.69
N CYS A 38 -6.98 6.71 -3.78
CA CYS A 38 -7.45 5.34 -3.54
C CYS A 38 -8.29 4.82 -4.71
N GLU A 39 -8.63 3.53 -4.68
CA GLU A 39 -9.63 3.00 -5.60
C GLU A 39 -11.00 3.67 -5.41
N GLU A 40 -11.84 3.62 -6.45
CA GLU A 40 -13.24 4.04 -6.33
C GLU A 40 -13.97 3.14 -5.34
N LEU A 41 -14.45 3.73 -4.24
CA LEU A 41 -15.25 3.05 -3.23
C LEU A 41 -16.69 3.56 -3.26
N ILE A 42 -17.65 2.62 -3.31
CA ILE A 42 -19.06 2.96 -3.48
C ILE A 42 -19.65 3.47 -2.17
N ASP A 43 -20.27 4.64 -2.22
CA ASP A 43 -20.83 5.35 -1.08
C ASP A 43 -21.81 4.50 -0.25
N ILE A 44 -22.69 3.73 -0.90
CA ILE A 44 -23.66 2.82 -0.25
C ILE A 44 -22.96 1.82 0.67
N LYS A 45 -21.78 1.31 0.29
CA LYS A 45 -21.01 0.37 1.10
C LYS A 45 -20.20 1.08 2.17
N MET A 46 -19.60 2.22 1.83
CA MET A 46 -18.83 3.01 2.80
C MET A 46 -19.68 3.59 3.93
N ALA A 47 -20.92 3.98 3.65
CA ALA A 47 -21.86 4.50 4.66
C ALA A 47 -22.23 3.45 5.74
N GLN A 48 -21.96 2.17 5.48
CA GLN A 48 -22.18 1.08 6.45
C GLN A 48 -20.93 0.77 7.27
N CYS A 49 -19.79 1.41 6.97
CA CYS A 49 -18.52 1.11 7.60
C CYS A 49 -18.34 1.83 8.93
N GLN A 50 -17.50 1.25 9.78
CA GLN A 50 -17.03 1.85 11.02
C GLN A 50 -15.54 2.15 10.91
N ARG A 51 -15.13 3.31 11.43
CA ARG A 51 -13.72 3.69 11.56
C ARG A 51 -13.11 2.97 12.76
N VAL A 52 -12.08 2.17 12.53
CA VAL A 52 -11.37 1.38 13.53
C VAL A 52 -9.89 1.72 13.49
N VAL A 53 -9.31 2.09 14.63
CA VAL A 53 -7.85 2.23 14.76
C VAL A 53 -7.28 0.83 14.96
N ASN A 54 -6.34 0.43 14.10
CA ASN A 54 -5.69 -0.85 14.13
C ASN A 54 -4.26 -0.69 14.66
N GLU A 55 -4.08 -0.90 15.97
CA GLU A 55 -2.78 -0.76 16.64
C GLU A 55 -1.73 -1.76 16.13
N VAL A 56 -2.17 -2.93 15.65
CA VAL A 56 -1.24 -4.00 15.21
C VAL A 56 -0.57 -3.60 13.89
N LEU A 57 -1.33 -3.03 12.95
CA LEU A 57 -0.83 -2.64 11.64
C LEU A 57 -0.43 -1.17 11.55
N GLU A 58 -0.64 -0.40 12.63
CA GLU A 58 -0.48 1.06 12.66
C GLU A 58 -1.32 1.74 11.56
N THR A 59 -2.56 1.27 11.38
CA THR A 59 -3.49 1.77 10.36
C THR A 59 -4.79 2.29 10.94
N VAL A 60 -5.53 3.01 10.10
CA VAL A 60 -6.96 3.26 10.29
C VAL A 60 -7.71 2.48 9.23
N ASP A 61 -8.65 1.65 9.68
CA ASP A 61 -9.43 0.74 8.86
C ASP A 61 -10.90 1.18 8.87
N PHE A 62 -11.53 1.17 7.71
CA PHE A 62 -12.97 1.38 7.54
C PHE A 62 -13.61 0.03 7.24
N VAL A 63 -14.27 -0.53 8.25
CA VAL A 63 -14.68 -1.93 8.28
C VAL A 63 -16.18 -2.02 8.07
N ALA A 64 -16.61 -2.79 7.06
CA ALA A 64 -18.01 -3.06 6.79
C ALA A 64 -18.61 -4.08 7.80
N PRO A 65 -19.95 -4.23 7.88
CA PRO A 65 -20.58 -5.15 8.83
C PRO A 65 -20.24 -6.64 8.64
N ASP A 66 -19.69 -7.00 7.48
CA ASP A 66 -19.19 -8.35 7.17
C ASP A 66 -17.69 -8.53 7.53
N ASP A 67 -17.15 -7.64 8.37
CA ASP A 67 -15.75 -7.52 8.79
C ASP A 67 -14.76 -7.29 7.65
N ARG A 68 -15.24 -6.98 6.44
CA ARG A 68 -14.36 -6.63 5.32
C ARG A 68 -13.85 -5.21 5.49
N VAL A 69 -12.53 -5.05 5.46
CA VAL A 69 -11.87 -3.75 5.37
C VAL A 69 -12.09 -3.17 3.98
N MET A 70 -12.87 -2.10 3.89
CA MET A 70 -13.21 -1.43 2.62
C MET A 70 -12.18 -0.37 2.24
N PHE A 71 -11.62 0.32 3.23
CA PHE A 71 -10.54 1.28 3.06
C PHE A 71 -9.57 1.13 4.24
N ARG A 72 -8.28 1.12 3.94
CA ARG A 72 -7.20 1.10 4.94
C ARG A 72 -6.22 2.21 4.56
N THR A 73 -5.87 3.04 5.53
CA THR A 73 -4.92 4.16 5.40
C THR A 73 -3.94 4.14 6.58
N CYS A 74 -2.85 4.89 6.50
CA CYS A 74 -1.91 5.06 7.60
C CYS A 74 -1.37 6.50 7.66
N GLU A 75 -0.74 6.85 8.78
CA GLU A 75 -0.23 8.19 9.03
C GLU A 75 0.68 8.71 7.91
N ARG A 76 1.45 7.81 7.29
CA ARG A 76 2.42 8.12 6.24
C ARG A 76 1.81 8.75 4.99
N GLU A 77 0.58 8.40 4.64
CA GLU A 77 -0.11 8.95 3.47
C GLU A 77 -1.24 9.92 3.82
N ARG A 78 -1.57 10.13 5.11
CA ARG A 78 -2.73 10.93 5.55
C ARG A 78 -2.83 12.27 4.83
N ASP A 79 -1.71 12.97 4.72
CA ASP A 79 -1.65 14.33 4.15
C ASP A 79 -1.47 14.34 2.62
N ARG A 80 -1.54 13.17 1.97
CA ARG A 80 -1.36 12.98 0.51
C ARG A 80 -2.40 12.07 -0.15
N VAL A 81 -3.17 11.31 0.62
CA VAL A 81 -4.16 10.37 0.09
C VAL A 81 -5.48 11.08 -0.21
N VAL A 82 -6.01 10.85 -1.41
CA VAL A 82 -7.31 11.35 -1.83
C VAL A 82 -8.31 10.21 -1.87
N PHE A 83 -9.40 10.35 -1.12
CA PHE A 83 -10.46 9.36 -1.07
C PHE A 83 -11.43 9.55 -2.24
N GLN A 84 -11.43 8.64 -3.22
CA GLN A 84 -12.39 8.68 -4.31
C GLN A 84 -13.64 7.85 -4.01
N MET A 85 -14.81 8.48 -4.07
CA MET A 85 -16.10 7.81 -3.98
C MET A 85 -16.84 7.75 -5.31
N GLY A 86 -17.56 6.64 -5.51
CA GLY A 86 -18.67 6.55 -6.46
C GLY A 86 -19.97 6.88 -5.73
N THR A 87 -20.68 7.92 -6.17
CA THR A 87 -21.93 8.38 -5.55
C THR A 87 -22.88 8.97 -6.59
N ALA A 88 -24.18 8.95 -6.27
CA ALA A 88 -25.24 9.59 -7.04
C ALA A 88 -26.24 10.34 -6.13
N ASP A 89 -25.87 10.55 -4.86
CA ASP A 89 -26.73 11.12 -3.82
C ASP A 89 -25.93 12.09 -2.94
N PRO A 90 -26.32 13.38 -2.86
CA PRO A 90 -25.57 14.38 -2.11
C PRO A 90 -25.43 14.09 -0.61
N GLU A 91 -26.48 13.59 0.04
CA GLU A 91 -26.47 13.37 1.49
C GLU A 91 -25.62 12.16 1.88
N ARG A 92 -25.70 11.09 1.09
CA ARG A 92 -24.86 9.90 1.29
C ARG A 92 -23.40 10.20 0.97
N ALA A 93 -23.13 11.00 -0.06
CA ALA A 93 -21.78 11.47 -0.36
C ALA A 93 -21.18 12.22 0.84
N LEU A 94 -21.94 13.16 1.43
CA LEU A 94 -21.50 13.91 2.60
C LEU A 94 -21.26 13.00 3.81
N THR A 95 -22.18 12.06 4.08
CA THR A 95 -22.03 11.10 5.18
C THR A 95 -20.72 10.32 5.07
N VAL A 96 -20.39 9.83 3.87
CA VAL A 96 -19.14 9.10 3.62
C VAL A 96 -17.92 10.01 3.70
N ALA A 97 -18.02 11.24 3.20
CA ALA A 97 -16.92 12.20 3.26
C ALA A 97 -16.56 12.54 4.71
N GLN A 98 -17.55 12.81 5.57
CA GLN A 98 -17.35 13.07 7.00
C GLN A 98 -16.84 11.86 7.78
N LEU A 99 -17.16 10.64 7.34
CA LEU A 99 -16.62 9.42 7.93
C LEU A 99 -15.08 9.36 7.78
N VAL A 100 -14.54 9.77 6.64
CA VAL A 100 -13.11 9.61 6.30
C VAL A 100 -12.28 10.87 6.43
N GLU A 101 -12.89 12.06 6.56
CA GLU A 101 -12.20 13.37 6.42
C GLU A 101 -11.00 13.60 7.35
N LYS A 102 -10.93 12.87 8.47
CA LYS A 102 -9.84 13.00 9.46
C LYS A 102 -8.61 12.17 9.09
N ASP A 103 -8.73 11.26 8.14
CA ASP A 103 -7.72 10.26 7.80
C ASP A 103 -7.22 10.38 6.35
N VAL A 104 -7.69 11.41 5.62
CA VAL A 104 -7.37 11.66 4.21
C VAL A 104 -7.16 13.15 3.95
N ALA A 105 -6.43 13.47 2.88
CA ALA A 105 -6.05 14.84 2.54
C ALA A 105 -7.12 15.57 1.73
N ALA A 106 -7.94 14.83 0.98
CA ALA A 106 -9.02 15.37 0.15
C ALA A 106 -10.06 14.30 -0.18
N ILE A 107 -11.22 14.76 -0.64
CA ILE A 107 -12.32 13.94 -1.16
C ILE A 107 -12.41 14.11 -2.68
N ASP A 108 -12.63 13.02 -3.42
CA ASP A 108 -12.86 13.05 -4.86
C ASP A 108 -14.14 12.33 -5.25
N VAL A 109 -14.87 12.88 -6.23
CA VAL A 109 -16.06 12.24 -6.82
C VAL A 109 -15.74 11.69 -8.21
N ASN A 110 -15.97 10.39 -8.40
CA ASN A 110 -15.83 9.74 -9.70
C ASN A 110 -17.03 10.08 -10.60
N MET A 111 -16.76 10.75 -11.71
CA MET A 111 -17.72 11.08 -12.78
C MET A 111 -17.27 10.50 -14.14
N GLY A 112 -16.33 9.54 -14.14
CA GLY A 112 -15.67 9.06 -15.36
C GLY A 112 -15.75 7.56 -15.60
N CYS A 113 -16.19 6.76 -14.62
CA CYS A 113 -16.26 5.31 -14.75
C CYS A 113 -17.39 4.86 -15.71
N PRO A 114 -17.08 4.19 -16.84
CA PRO A 114 -18.10 3.76 -17.80
C PRO A 114 -18.67 2.37 -17.48
N LYS A 115 -18.17 1.68 -16.44
CA LYS A 115 -18.53 0.29 -16.13
C LYS A 115 -19.96 0.20 -15.63
N GLU A 116 -20.65 -0.90 -15.98
CA GLU A 116 -22.08 -1.08 -15.69
C GLU A 116 -22.43 -0.97 -14.20
N TYR A 117 -21.59 -1.48 -13.30
CA TYR A 117 -21.87 -1.41 -11.86
C TYR A 117 -21.94 0.05 -11.36
N SER A 118 -21.24 0.96 -12.03
CA SER A 118 -21.25 2.39 -11.72
C SER A 118 -22.46 3.06 -12.40
N THR A 119 -22.61 2.87 -13.70
CA THR A 119 -23.63 3.57 -14.48
C THR A 119 -25.06 3.15 -14.14
N LYS A 120 -25.31 1.89 -13.81
CA LYS A 120 -26.62 1.41 -13.32
C LYS A 120 -27.03 2.04 -12.00
N GLY A 121 -26.07 2.41 -11.16
CA GLY A 121 -26.30 3.13 -9.90
C GLY A 121 -26.42 4.65 -10.07
N GLY A 122 -26.39 5.16 -11.30
CA GLY A 122 -26.38 6.61 -11.58
C GLY A 122 -25.05 7.31 -11.28
N MET A 123 -23.97 6.55 -11.06
CA MET A 123 -22.64 7.03 -10.67
C MET A 123 -21.68 7.06 -11.86
N GLY A 124 -20.49 7.64 -11.67
CA GLY A 124 -19.44 7.63 -12.69
C GLY A 124 -19.88 8.39 -13.94
N ALA A 125 -19.65 7.81 -15.12
CA ALA A 125 -19.96 8.48 -16.39
C ALA A 125 -21.46 8.74 -16.61
N ALA A 126 -22.36 8.15 -15.81
CA ALA A 126 -23.80 8.47 -15.85
C ALA A 126 -24.11 9.86 -15.26
N LEU A 127 -23.27 10.38 -14.36
CA LEU A 127 -23.44 11.73 -13.83
C LEU A 127 -23.24 12.81 -14.89
N LEU A 128 -22.43 12.53 -15.93
CA LEU A 128 -22.10 13.51 -16.97
C LEU A 128 -23.32 13.97 -17.79
N SER A 129 -24.40 13.19 -17.81
CA SER A 129 -25.68 13.58 -18.43
C SER A 129 -26.61 14.36 -17.51
N ASP A 130 -26.23 14.55 -16.24
CA ASP A 130 -27.03 15.25 -15.22
C ASP A 130 -26.18 16.28 -14.45
N PRO A 131 -25.88 17.44 -15.09
CA PRO A 131 -25.06 18.48 -14.46
C PRO A 131 -25.67 19.08 -13.18
N ASP A 132 -26.99 19.05 -13.04
CA ASP A 132 -27.68 19.57 -11.85
C ASP A 132 -27.40 18.68 -10.65
N LYS A 133 -27.43 17.35 -10.83
CA LYS A 133 -27.01 16.39 -9.81
C LYS A 133 -25.53 16.52 -9.46
N ILE A 134 -24.66 16.73 -10.46
CA ILE A 134 -23.24 17.02 -10.22
C ILE A 134 -23.09 18.23 -9.29
N GLU A 135 -23.75 19.35 -9.59
CA GLU A 135 -23.68 20.55 -8.76
C GLU A 135 -24.21 20.30 -7.35
N ALA A 136 -25.31 19.58 -7.20
CA ALA A 136 -25.89 19.25 -5.90
C ALA A 136 -24.92 18.45 -5.03
N ILE A 137 -24.28 17.42 -5.59
CA ILE A 137 -23.29 16.58 -4.89
C ILE A 137 -22.08 17.43 -4.49
N LEU A 138 -21.48 18.15 -5.44
CA LEU A 138 -20.25 18.90 -5.19
C LEU A 138 -20.46 20.06 -4.20
N LYS A 139 -21.53 20.85 -4.34
CA LYS A 139 -21.85 21.94 -3.39
C LYS A 139 -22.05 21.40 -1.98
N LYS A 140 -22.74 20.26 -1.84
CA LYS A 140 -22.96 19.62 -0.53
C LYS A 140 -21.64 19.17 0.10
N LEU A 141 -20.74 18.58 -0.68
CA LEU A 141 -19.42 18.18 -0.20
C LEU A 141 -18.54 19.38 0.17
N VAL A 142 -18.39 20.35 -0.73
CA VAL A 142 -17.56 21.55 -0.52
C VAL A 142 -17.97 22.33 0.72
N THR A 143 -19.26 22.40 1.01
CA THR A 143 -19.78 23.10 2.21
C THR A 143 -19.78 22.24 3.47
N GLY A 144 -19.67 20.91 3.34
CA GLY A 144 -19.90 19.96 4.42
C GLY A 144 -18.66 19.32 5.02
N VAL A 145 -17.48 19.44 4.39
CA VAL A 145 -16.20 18.93 4.92
C VAL A 145 -15.12 20.01 5.05
N GLY A 146 -14.15 19.80 5.95
CA GLY A 146 -13.08 20.76 6.22
C GLY A 146 -11.91 20.73 5.23
N ILE A 147 -11.84 19.68 4.39
CA ILE A 147 -10.75 19.37 3.46
C ILE A 147 -11.14 19.64 2.00
N PRO A 148 -10.18 19.80 1.06
CA PRO A 148 -10.46 20.00 -0.35
C PRO A 148 -11.34 18.91 -0.97
N VAL A 149 -12.22 19.32 -1.89
CA VAL A 149 -13.05 18.43 -2.71
C VAL A 149 -12.62 18.57 -4.18
N THR A 150 -12.37 17.45 -4.84
CA THR A 150 -12.08 17.37 -6.28
C THR A 150 -13.09 16.47 -7.00
N CYS A 151 -13.04 16.45 -8.31
CA CYS A 151 -13.73 15.42 -9.09
C CYS A 151 -12.91 14.99 -10.30
N LYS A 152 -13.24 13.80 -10.81
CA LYS A 152 -12.62 13.23 -12.00
C LYS A 152 -13.64 12.91 -13.08
N ILE A 153 -13.49 13.53 -14.25
CA ILE A 153 -14.41 13.39 -15.40
C ILE A 153 -13.75 12.69 -16.60
N ARG A 154 -14.59 12.33 -17.57
CA ARG A 154 -14.22 12.13 -18.98
C ARG A 154 -14.72 13.30 -19.81
N ILE A 155 -14.13 13.51 -20.98
CA ILE A 155 -14.58 14.52 -21.93
C ILE A 155 -15.94 14.16 -22.57
N LEU A 156 -16.69 15.18 -22.97
CA LEU A 156 -17.99 15.08 -23.67
C LEU A 156 -17.80 15.14 -25.18
N PRO A 157 -18.81 14.80 -26.01
CA PRO A 157 -18.67 14.72 -27.47
C PRO A 157 -18.18 15.99 -28.18
N SER A 158 -18.29 17.16 -27.55
CA SER A 158 -17.74 18.43 -28.06
C SER A 158 -16.86 19.12 -27.02
N VAL A 159 -15.94 19.96 -27.49
CA VAL A 159 -15.08 20.80 -26.64
C VAL A 159 -15.94 21.80 -25.88
N GLU A 160 -16.94 22.39 -26.54
CA GLU A 160 -17.84 23.39 -25.99
C GLU A 160 -18.65 22.82 -24.82
N ASP A 161 -19.22 21.62 -24.98
CA ASP A 161 -19.97 20.95 -23.92
C ASP A 161 -19.06 20.61 -22.74
N THR A 162 -17.85 20.11 -23.02
CA THR A 162 -16.86 19.78 -21.99
C THR A 162 -16.49 21.03 -21.19
N VAL A 163 -16.13 22.13 -21.86
CA VAL A 163 -15.79 23.41 -21.21
C VAL A 163 -16.98 23.97 -20.43
N SER A 164 -18.19 23.89 -20.98
CA SER A 164 -19.42 24.34 -20.31
C SER A 164 -19.65 23.57 -19.01
N LEU A 165 -19.53 22.24 -19.04
CA LEU A 165 -19.65 21.39 -17.85
C LEU A 165 -18.59 21.74 -16.80
N VAL A 166 -17.32 21.88 -17.19
CA VAL A 166 -16.24 22.18 -16.23
C VAL A 166 -16.44 23.56 -15.60
N ARG A 167 -16.89 24.58 -16.35
CA ARG A 167 -17.22 25.90 -15.77
C ARG A 167 -18.37 25.82 -14.76
N ARG A 168 -19.34 24.93 -14.96
CA ARG A 168 -20.39 24.67 -13.95
C ARG A 168 -19.81 24.01 -12.71
N ILE A 169 -18.94 23.01 -12.89
CA ILE A 169 -18.23 22.32 -11.80
C ILE A 169 -17.38 23.30 -10.99
N GLU A 170 -16.61 24.18 -11.63
CA GLU A 170 -15.77 25.18 -10.96
C GLU A 170 -16.58 26.06 -9.99
N LYS A 171 -17.78 26.49 -10.41
CA LYS A 171 -18.68 27.33 -9.58
C LYS A 171 -19.18 26.64 -8.31
N THR A 172 -19.00 25.33 -8.16
CA THR A 172 -19.34 24.60 -6.94
C THR A 172 -18.30 24.78 -5.83
N GLY A 173 -17.11 25.30 -6.16
CA GLY A 173 -16.02 25.53 -5.22
C GLY A 173 -15.06 24.34 -5.04
N VAL A 174 -15.06 23.37 -5.98
CA VAL A 174 -14.05 22.30 -5.99
C VAL A 174 -12.64 22.88 -6.10
N ALA A 175 -11.68 22.22 -5.45
CA ALA A 175 -10.29 22.66 -5.39
C ALA A 175 -9.48 22.34 -6.64
N ALA A 176 -9.88 21.32 -7.41
CA ALA A 176 -9.27 20.91 -8.67
C ALA A 176 -10.19 19.95 -9.43
N ILE A 177 -9.89 19.74 -10.71
CA ILE A 177 -10.58 18.76 -11.55
C ILE A 177 -9.58 17.90 -12.33
N ALA A 178 -9.75 16.59 -12.30
CA ALA A 178 -9.01 15.66 -13.14
C ALA A 178 -9.78 15.35 -14.42
N VAL A 179 -9.16 15.55 -15.58
CA VAL A 179 -9.78 15.33 -16.89
C VAL A 179 -9.12 14.18 -17.60
N HIS A 180 -9.84 13.06 -17.77
CA HIS A 180 -9.42 12.01 -18.67
C HIS A 180 -9.82 12.41 -20.10
N GLY A 181 -8.82 12.73 -20.93
CA GLY A 181 -9.01 13.16 -22.33
C GLY A 181 -9.45 12.04 -23.27
N ARG A 182 -10.44 11.23 -22.88
CA ARG A 182 -11.10 10.23 -23.73
C ARG A 182 -12.59 10.24 -23.48
N PHE A 183 -13.39 10.10 -24.54
CA PHE A 183 -14.84 9.94 -24.45
C PHE A 183 -15.20 8.67 -23.68
N LYS A 184 -16.45 8.56 -23.20
CA LYS A 184 -16.93 7.41 -22.43
C LYS A 184 -16.76 6.08 -23.19
N GLU A 185 -16.99 6.09 -24.49
CA GLU A 185 -16.95 4.92 -25.38
C GLU A 185 -15.52 4.55 -25.80
N GLU A 186 -14.58 5.47 -25.63
CA GLU A 186 -13.19 5.29 -26.02
C GLU A 186 -12.42 4.41 -25.04
N ARG A 187 -11.85 3.34 -25.63
CA ARG A 187 -10.94 2.39 -24.98
C ARG A 187 -9.51 2.90 -24.91
N PRO A 188 -8.65 2.28 -24.07
CA PRO A 188 -7.26 2.71 -23.89
C PRO A 188 -6.37 2.68 -25.15
N ARG A 189 -6.81 2.01 -26.23
CA ARG A 189 -6.15 1.98 -27.55
C ARG A 189 -6.38 3.23 -28.39
N HIS A 190 -7.43 4.00 -28.08
CA HIS A 190 -7.69 5.27 -28.78
C HIS A 190 -6.75 6.32 -28.20
N PRO A 191 -6.28 7.28 -29.01
CA PRO A 191 -5.43 8.36 -28.54
C PRO A 191 -6.12 9.19 -27.46
N VAL A 192 -5.33 9.90 -26.67
CA VAL A 192 -5.84 10.90 -25.73
C VAL A 192 -5.99 12.24 -26.46
N HIS A 193 -7.11 12.91 -26.25
CA HIS A 193 -7.43 14.22 -26.81
C HIS A 193 -6.83 15.32 -25.93
N CYS A 194 -5.57 15.69 -26.20
CA CYS A 194 -4.87 16.73 -25.44
C CYS A 194 -5.46 18.13 -25.65
N ASP A 195 -6.00 18.38 -26.84
CA ASP A 195 -6.71 19.60 -27.23
C ASP A 195 -7.93 19.88 -26.34
N TYR A 196 -8.69 18.84 -25.98
CA TYR A 196 -9.79 18.99 -25.02
C TYR A 196 -9.30 19.39 -23.63
N ILE A 197 -8.24 18.74 -23.13
CA ILE A 197 -7.67 19.06 -21.81
C ILE A 197 -7.10 20.48 -21.82
N GLN A 198 -6.49 20.91 -22.93
CA GLN A 198 -5.97 22.26 -23.12
C GLN A 198 -7.08 23.31 -23.13
N ALA A 199 -8.15 23.10 -23.89
CA ALA A 199 -9.30 23.99 -23.92
C ALA A 199 -9.93 24.15 -22.53
N VAL A 200 -10.04 23.05 -21.77
CA VAL A 200 -10.50 23.08 -20.39
C VAL A 200 -9.55 23.86 -19.49
N SER A 201 -8.25 23.61 -19.57
CA SER A 201 -7.22 24.26 -18.73
C SER A 201 -7.15 25.78 -18.95
N GLN A 202 -7.45 26.26 -20.16
CA GLN A 202 -7.53 27.69 -20.47
C GLN A 202 -8.84 28.34 -20.02
N ALA A 203 -9.90 27.55 -19.82
CA ALA A 203 -11.24 28.07 -19.61
C ALA A 203 -11.63 28.25 -18.13
N VAL A 204 -10.84 27.70 -17.20
CA VAL A 204 -11.09 27.73 -15.75
C VAL A 204 -9.84 28.18 -14.97
N SER A 205 -10.07 28.65 -13.74
CA SER A 205 -9.04 29.14 -12.82
C SER A 205 -8.54 28.08 -11.83
N ILE A 206 -9.35 27.05 -11.57
CA ILE A 206 -8.94 25.92 -10.72
C ILE A 206 -7.90 25.04 -11.40
N PRO A 207 -6.99 24.38 -10.66
CA PRO A 207 -6.03 23.42 -11.21
C PRO A 207 -6.73 22.30 -11.99
N VAL A 208 -6.30 22.12 -13.24
CA VAL A 208 -6.65 20.97 -14.07
C VAL A 208 -5.56 19.92 -13.99
N ILE A 209 -5.94 18.66 -13.76
CA ILE A 209 -5.06 17.51 -13.68
C ILE A 209 -5.26 16.64 -14.94
N ALA A 210 -4.27 16.62 -15.82
CA ALA A 210 -4.33 15.87 -17.07
C ALA A 210 -4.24 14.35 -16.81
N ASN A 211 -5.13 13.58 -17.42
CA ASN A 211 -5.14 12.12 -17.31
C ASN A 211 -5.37 11.43 -18.67
N GLY A 212 -4.76 10.26 -18.83
CA GLY A 212 -4.94 9.40 -20.01
C GLY A 212 -3.67 9.14 -20.81
N GLY A 213 -2.56 9.83 -20.54
CA GLY A 213 -1.33 9.74 -21.33
C GLY A 213 -0.49 8.45 -21.18
N SER A 214 -0.83 7.52 -20.27
CA SER A 214 -0.02 6.31 -20.06
C SER A 214 0.14 5.46 -21.35
N LEU A 215 1.37 4.96 -21.59
CA LEU A 215 1.88 4.31 -22.83
C LEU A 215 2.06 5.23 -24.02
N ASP A 216 1.03 6.00 -24.33
CA ASP A 216 0.98 6.76 -25.58
C ASP A 216 1.95 7.93 -25.51
N LEU A 217 1.88 8.68 -24.41
CA LEU A 217 2.64 9.90 -24.17
C LEU A 217 3.60 9.77 -22.98
N VAL A 218 3.28 8.94 -21.99
CA VAL A 218 4.08 8.79 -20.76
C VAL A 218 4.50 7.33 -20.57
N LYS A 219 5.81 7.10 -20.70
CA LYS A 219 6.49 5.81 -20.46
C LYS A 219 7.48 5.88 -19.31
N LYS A 220 8.06 7.05 -19.05
CA LYS A 220 9.02 7.34 -17.96
C LYS A 220 8.74 8.70 -17.35
N ASN A 221 9.39 8.99 -16.21
CA ASN A 221 9.21 10.25 -15.47
C ASN A 221 9.42 11.50 -16.34
N GLY A 222 10.47 11.53 -17.18
CA GLY A 222 10.76 12.68 -18.04
C GLY A 222 9.65 13.05 -19.03
N ASP A 223 8.78 12.12 -19.39
CA ASP A 223 7.69 12.36 -20.33
C ASP A 223 6.48 13.06 -19.67
N ILE A 224 6.43 13.09 -18.32
CA ILE A 224 5.32 13.68 -17.56
C ILE A 224 5.21 15.18 -17.86
N GLU A 225 6.36 15.87 -17.91
CA GLU A 225 6.40 17.31 -18.17
C GLU A 225 5.97 17.64 -19.61
N GLU A 226 6.31 16.79 -20.58
CA GLU A 226 5.86 16.96 -21.97
C GLU A 226 4.35 16.81 -22.08
N PHE A 227 3.75 15.82 -21.41
CA PHE A 227 2.29 15.65 -21.38
C PHE A 227 1.60 16.82 -20.66
N ARG A 228 2.18 17.32 -19.57
CA ARG A 228 1.68 18.50 -18.85
C ARG A 228 1.67 19.73 -19.76
N LYS A 229 2.78 20.01 -20.46
CA LYS A 229 2.90 21.13 -21.42
C LYS A 229 1.92 20.99 -22.59
N ALA A 230 1.82 19.81 -23.18
CA ALA A 230 0.94 19.54 -24.32
C ALA A 230 -0.54 19.77 -24.00
N THR A 231 -0.94 19.58 -22.74
CA THR A 231 -2.31 19.76 -22.28
C THR A 231 -2.56 21.10 -21.62
N GLY A 232 -1.52 21.93 -21.41
CA GLY A 232 -1.63 23.17 -20.63
C GLY A 232 -2.09 22.98 -19.18
N ALA A 233 -2.12 21.74 -18.68
CA ALA A 233 -2.64 21.41 -17.37
C ALA A 233 -1.66 21.82 -16.26
N SER A 234 -2.19 22.03 -15.05
CA SER A 234 -1.35 22.36 -13.89
C SER A 234 -0.59 21.13 -13.38
N SER A 235 -1.18 19.95 -13.54
CA SER A 235 -0.72 18.70 -12.91
C SER A 235 -1.00 17.50 -13.80
N VAL A 236 -0.39 16.35 -13.50
CA VAL A 236 -0.56 15.10 -14.26
C VAL A 236 -0.93 13.96 -13.33
N MET A 237 -1.91 13.15 -13.74
CA MET A 237 -2.35 11.95 -13.05
C MET A 237 -2.11 10.70 -13.90
N LEU A 238 -1.39 9.71 -13.37
CA LEU A 238 -1.01 8.49 -14.06
C LEU A 238 -1.70 7.25 -13.48
N ALA A 239 -2.30 6.45 -14.36
CA ALA A 239 -2.98 5.21 -13.99
C ALA A 239 -2.16 3.98 -14.43
N ARG A 240 -2.30 3.57 -15.70
CA ARG A 240 -1.75 2.33 -16.22
C ARG A 240 -0.22 2.26 -16.13
N ALA A 241 0.47 3.38 -16.39
CA ALA A 241 1.94 3.42 -16.29
C ALA A 241 2.41 3.06 -14.87
N ALA A 242 1.76 3.62 -13.85
CA ALA A 242 2.05 3.32 -12.44
C ALA A 242 1.60 1.91 -12.03
N MET A 243 0.46 1.43 -12.55
CA MET A 243 -0.02 0.06 -12.33
C MET A 243 0.99 -1.00 -12.82
N TRP A 244 1.62 -0.78 -13.97
CA TRP A 244 2.63 -1.70 -14.48
C TRP A 244 3.98 -1.53 -13.78
N ASN A 245 4.35 -0.29 -13.48
CA ASN A 245 5.58 0.01 -12.78
C ASN A 245 5.45 1.35 -12.05
N ALA A 246 5.28 1.28 -10.72
CA ALA A 246 5.13 2.46 -9.87
C ALA A 246 6.35 3.41 -9.93
N SER A 247 7.52 2.91 -10.34
CA SER A 247 8.71 3.75 -10.54
C SER A 247 8.62 4.71 -11.73
N VAL A 248 7.50 4.76 -12.46
CA VAL A 248 7.23 5.84 -13.42
C VAL A 248 7.31 7.24 -12.77
N PHE A 249 7.06 7.33 -11.46
CA PHE A 249 7.22 8.58 -10.70
C PHE A 249 8.68 8.88 -10.35
N ASN A 250 9.61 7.93 -10.48
CA ASN A 250 10.99 8.11 -10.05
C ASN A 250 11.75 9.06 -10.99
N SER A 251 12.18 10.19 -10.46
CA SER A 251 12.99 11.19 -11.18
C SER A 251 14.37 10.66 -11.61
N GLN A 252 14.88 9.61 -10.94
CA GLN A 252 16.15 8.96 -11.31
C GLN A 252 16.00 7.93 -12.45
N GLY A 253 14.79 7.75 -12.96
CA GLY A 253 14.49 6.83 -14.06
C GLY A 253 13.85 5.51 -13.62
N PRO A 254 13.47 4.67 -14.60
CA PRO A 254 12.70 3.45 -14.34
C PRO A 254 13.51 2.42 -13.57
N VAL A 255 12.88 1.79 -12.59
CA VAL A 255 13.42 0.67 -11.81
C VAL A 255 12.95 -0.65 -12.43
N PRO A 256 13.79 -1.71 -12.46
CA PRO A 256 13.37 -3.04 -12.92
C PRO A 256 12.09 -3.51 -12.22
N VAL A 257 11.16 -4.07 -12.99
CA VAL A 257 9.81 -4.41 -12.49
C VAL A 257 9.87 -5.46 -11.39
N GLU A 258 10.84 -6.37 -11.44
CA GLU A 258 11.07 -7.40 -10.45
C GLU A 258 11.35 -6.79 -9.07
N ARG A 259 12.19 -5.74 -9.00
CA ARG A 259 12.44 -4.99 -7.75
C ARG A 259 11.20 -4.24 -7.27
N VAL A 260 10.42 -3.67 -8.19
CA VAL A 260 9.17 -2.96 -7.86
C VAL A 260 8.14 -3.93 -7.27
N MET A 261 8.05 -5.15 -7.80
CA MET A 261 7.20 -6.22 -7.31
C MET A 261 7.60 -6.68 -5.90
N GLU A 262 8.91 -6.78 -5.63
CA GLU A 262 9.43 -7.10 -4.29
C GLU A 262 9.07 -6.04 -3.25
N GLU A 263 9.30 -4.74 -3.56
CA GLU A 263 8.94 -3.64 -2.66
C GLU A 263 7.42 -3.55 -2.44
N TYR A 264 6.61 -3.77 -3.50
CA TYR A 264 5.16 -3.88 -3.38
C TYR A 264 4.75 -4.99 -2.39
N LEU A 265 5.39 -6.16 -2.50
CA LEU A 265 5.06 -7.32 -1.66
C LEU A 265 5.40 -7.09 -0.19
N LYS A 266 6.47 -6.34 0.11
CA LYS A 266 6.79 -5.93 1.49
C LYS A 266 5.64 -5.15 2.12
N TYR A 267 5.07 -4.18 1.41
CA TYR A 267 3.89 -3.45 1.89
C TYR A 267 2.64 -4.32 1.97
N ALA A 268 2.42 -5.19 0.98
CA ALA A 268 1.27 -6.08 0.98
C ALA A 268 1.29 -7.03 2.20
N ILE A 269 2.46 -7.48 2.62
CA ILE A 269 2.61 -8.31 3.83
C ILE A 269 2.48 -7.45 5.10
N ARG A 270 3.21 -6.32 5.19
CA ARG A 270 3.19 -5.43 6.37
C ARG A 270 1.77 -4.98 6.72
N TYR A 271 0.98 -4.62 5.71
CA TYR A 271 -0.37 -4.08 5.91
C TYR A 271 -1.46 -5.11 5.69
N ASP A 272 -1.16 -6.40 5.86
CA ASP A 272 -2.10 -7.52 5.76
C ASP A 272 -3.07 -7.40 4.56
N ASN A 273 -2.49 -7.10 3.40
CA ASN A 273 -3.27 -6.91 2.18
C ASN A 273 -3.82 -8.26 1.71
N ASN A 274 -5.06 -8.27 1.23
CA ASN A 274 -5.69 -9.51 0.78
C ASN A 274 -4.85 -10.19 -0.34
N ALA A 275 -4.56 -11.49 -0.19
CA ALA A 275 -3.68 -12.21 -1.12
C ALA A 275 -4.20 -12.25 -2.57
N PHE A 276 -5.52 -12.28 -2.77
CA PHE A 276 -6.10 -12.17 -4.11
C PHE A 276 -5.82 -10.78 -4.72
N ASN A 277 -5.91 -9.72 -3.93
CA ASN A 277 -5.58 -8.36 -4.36
C ASN A 277 -4.07 -8.22 -4.67
N THR A 278 -3.21 -8.72 -3.79
CA THR A 278 -1.75 -8.75 -3.98
C THR A 278 -1.40 -9.44 -5.30
N LYS A 279 -1.92 -10.65 -5.51
CA LYS A 279 -1.76 -11.43 -6.74
C LYS A 279 -2.25 -10.67 -7.98
N TYR A 280 -3.42 -10.05 -7.90
CA TYR A 280 -3.97 -9.27 -9.00
C TYR A 280 -3.00 -8.17 -9.46
N CYS A 281 -2.46 -7.38 -8.52
CA CYS A 281 -1.54 -6.29 -8.82
C CYS A 281 -0.20 -6.80 -9.37
N LEU A 282 0.37 -7.86 -8.80
CA LEU A 282 1.60 -8.47 -9.31
C LEU A 282 1.41 -9.02 -10.74
N CYS A 283 0.26 -9.62 -11.04
CA CYS A 283 -0.06 -10.02 -12.42
C CYS A 283 -0.19 -8.82 -13.37
N GLN A 284 -0.69 -7.67 -12.90
CA GLN A 284 -0.67 -6.46 -13.72
C GLN A 284 0.76 -5.98 -14.01
N MET A 285 1.68 -6.06 -13.04
CA MET A 285 3.09 -5.70 -13.24
C MET A 285 3.81 -6.66 -14.18
N LEU A 286 3.53 -7.96 -14.08
CA LEU A 286 4.09 -8.99 -14.96
C LEU A 286 3.65 -8.85 -16.41
N ARG A 287 2.43 -8.36 -16.67
CA ARG A 287 1.87 -8.15 -18.02
C ARG A 287 1.99 -9.39 -18.92
N ASP A 288 2.87 -9.35 -19.91
CA ASP A 288 3.17 -10.42 -20.87
C ASP A 288 4.03 -11.54 -20.26
N LYS A 289 4.70 -11.28 -19.13
CA LYS A 289 5.48 -12.27 -18.37
C LYS A 289 4.64 -13.13 -17.41
N VAL A 290 3.31 -13.05 -17.46
CA VAL A 290 2.42 -13.83 -16.57
C VAL A 290 2.58 -15.35 -16.79
N GLU A 291 2.99 -15.77 -17.99
CA GLU A 291 3.29 -17.18 -18.32
C GLU A 291 4.71 -17.64 -17.99
N SER A 292 5.55 -16.74 -17.47
CA SER A 292 6.89 -17.10 -16.98
C SER A 292 6.82 -18.06 -15.78
N PRO A 293 7.92 -18.76 -15.43
CA PRO A 293 7.95 -19.59 -14.22
C PRO A 293 7.49 -18.85 -12.96
N LEU A 294 7.94 -17.59 -12.78
CA LEU A 294 7.51 -16.73 -11.67
C LEU A 294 6.02 -16.42 -11.75
N GLY A 295 5.53 -16.03 -12.93
CA GLY A 295 4.12 -15.69 -13.11
C GLY A 295 3.18 -16.86 -12.84
N LYS A 296 3.56 -18.09 -13.22
CA LYS A 296 2.80 -19.31 -12.90
C LYS A 296 2.78 -19.60 -11.40
N GLN A 297 3.91 -19.45 -10.71
CA GLN A 297 3.98 -19.63 -9.24
C GLN A 297 3.14 -18.59 -8.50
N VAL A 298 3.23 -17.31 -8.89
CA VAL A 298 2.41 -16.22 -8.31
C VAL A 298 0.92 -16.50 -8.52
N GLN A 299 0.51 -16.98 -9.69
CA GLN A 299 -0.89 -17.33 -9.96
C GLN A 299 -1.39 -18.48 -9.08
N ALA A 300 -0.56 -19.50 -8.87
CA ALA A 300 -0.88 -20.68 -8.07
C ALA A 300 -0.96 -20.39 -6.56
N ALA A 301 -0.20 -19.41 -6.07
CA ALA A 301 -0.15 -19.04 -4.66
C ALA A 301 -1.51 -18.59 -4.10
N GLN A 302 -1.84 -19.07 -2.90
CA GLN A 302 -3.08 -18.77 -2.17
C GLN A 302 -2.88 -17.75 -1.04
N THR A 303 -1.65 -17.61 -0.55
CA THR A 303 -1.28 -16.71 0.57
C THR A 303 -0.18 -15.74 0.16
N ASN A 304 -0.06 -14.59 0.85
CA ASN A 304 1.06 -13.66 0.62
C ASN A 304 2.42 -14.30 0.94
N ALA A 305 2.47 -15.27 1.86
CA ALA A 305 3.68 -16.03 2.18
C ALA A 305 4.12 -16.92 1.00
N GLU A 306 3.19 -17.62 0.36
CA GLU A 306 3.46 -18.40 -0.86
C GLU A 306 3.87 -17.51 -2.04
N ILE A 307 3.23 -16.33 -2.18
CA ILE A 307 3.65 -15.34 -3.17
C ILE A 307 5.11 -14.96 -2.90
N ARG A 308 5.49 -14.62 -1.66
CA ARG A 308 6.88 -14.28 -1.29
C ARG A 308 7.86 -15.40 -1.59
N TYR A 309 7.50 -16.65 -1.27
CA TYR A 309 8.34 -17.81 -1.56
C TYR A 309 8.62 -17.99 -3.06
N SER A 310 7.68 -17.58 -3.93
CA SER A 310 7.85 -17.63 -5.38
C SER A 310 9.00 -16.73 -5.88
N PHE A 311 9.24 -15.60 -5.21
CA PHE A 311 10.37 -14.71 -5.53
C PHE A 311 11.71 -15.27 -5.00
N MET A 312 11.68 -15.99 -3.88
CA MET A 312 12.88 -16.58 -3.27
C MET A 312 13.42 -17.78 -4.09
N THR A 313 12.54 -18.67 -4.55
CA THR A 313 12.94 -19.92 -5.23
C THR A 313 13.50 -19.71 -6.64
N LEU A 314 13.14 -18.62 -7.30
CA LEU A 314 13.58 -18.31 -8.66
C LEU A 314 14.78 -17.35 -8.71
N GLY A 315 15.46 -17.14 -7.58
CA GLY A 315 16.72 -16.39 -7.54
C GLY A 315 16.58 -14.90 -7.84
N CYS A 316 15.40 -14.30 -7.61
CA CYS A 316 15.27 -12.83 -7.64
C CYS A 316 15.96 -12.15 -6.44
N ASP A 317 16.40 -12.91 -5.43
CA ASP A 317 16.85 -12.33 -4.18
C ASP A 317 18.27 -11.74 -4.22
N ARG A 318 18.33 -10.41 -4.08
CA ARG A 318 19.42 -9.69 -3.38
C ARG A 318 18.97 -9.14 -2.03
N VAL A 319 17.81 -9.54 -1.49
CA VAL A 319 17.26 -8.95 -0.25
C VAL A 319 17.69 -9.76 0.98
N ARG A 320 18.88 -9.48 1.49
CA ARG A 320 19.13 -9.64 2.93
C ARG A 320 18.57 -8.42 3.67
N SER A 321 17.60 -8.68 4.54
CA SER A 321 17.18 -7.91 5.73
C SER A 321 16.15 -6.76 5.62
N SER A 322 15.43 -6.63 6.75
CA SER A 322 14.61 -5.52 7.28
C SER A 322 13.13 -5.36 6.89
N VAL A 323 12.30 -6.41 7.02
CA VAL A 323 10.86 -6.24 7.35
C VAL A 323 10.39 -7.43 8.19
N SER A 324 10.01 -7.17 9.43
CA SER A 324 9.65 -8.16 10.46
C SER A 324 8.14 -8.25 10.68
N ASP A 325 7.39 -8.58 9.65
CA ASP A 325 6.01 -9.07 9.76
C ASP A 325 5.83 -10.17 8.74
N VAL A 326 5.56 -11.38 9.20
CA VAL A 326 5.34 -12.52 8.32
C VAL A 326 4.17 -13.31 8.88
N GLY A 327 3.09 -13.36 8.13
CA GLY A 327 2.06 -14.38 8.32
C GLY A 327 2.68 -15.73 8.01
N TYR A 328 2.94 -16.52 9.04
CA TYR A 328 3.51 -17.85 8.89
C TYR A 328 2.38 -18.88 8.77
N PRO A 329 2.46 -19.82 7.80
CA PRO A 329 1.51 -20.93 7.73
C PRO A 329 1.56 -21.78 9.01
N GLN A 330 0.51 -22.57 9.26
CA GLN A 330 0.43 -23.44 10.44
C GLN A 330 1.74 -24.23 10.62
N PRO A 331 2.31 -24.29 11.84
CA PRO A 331 3.44 -25.17 12.10
C PRO A 331 3.03 -26.61 11.77
N ASP A 332 3.65 -27.21 10.75
CA ASP A 332 3.48 -28.66 10.55
C ASP A 332 4.09 -29.33 11.78
N LYS A 333 3.30 -30.14 12.48
CA LYS A 333 3.77 -30.86 13.68
C LYS A 333 4.98 -31.75 13.38
N ARG A 334 5.22 -32.10 12.12
CA ARG A 334 6.39 -32.85 11.67
C ARG A 334 7.69 -32.04 11.67
N GLU A 335 7.61 -30.71 11.77
CA GLU A 335 8.79 -29.82 11.81
C GLU A 335 9.36 -29.63 13.22
N TYR A 336 8.66 -30.08 14.27
CA TYR A 336 9.03 -29.83 15.67
C TYR A 336 9.21 -31.15 16.44
N PRO A 337 10.17 -31.23 17.37
CA PRO A 337 10.28 -32.35 18.28
C PRO A 337 8.96 -32.55 19.04
N PRO A 338 8.51 -33.80 19.31
CA PRO A 338 7.23 -34.06 19.98
C PRO A 338 7.07 -33.38 21.35
N GLN A 339 8.19 -33.01 21.98
CA GLN A 339 8.27 -32.48 23.34
C GLN A 339 8.46 -30.95 23.41
N ILE A 340 8.78 -30.27 22.30
CA ILE A 340 9.09 -28.83 22.29
C ILE A 340 8.08 -28.11 21.40
N THR A 341 7.48 -27.04 21.92
CA THR A 341 6.58 -26.18 21.14
C THR A 341 7.11 -24.76 21.11
N PRO A 342 6.85 -23.98 20.03
CA PRO A 342 7.27 -22.58 19.95
C PRO A 342 6.91 -21.74 21.18
N LYS A 343 5.71 -21.95 21.75
CA LYS A 343 5.27 -21.28 22.98
C LYS A 343 6.16 -21.63 24.19
N MET A 344 6.58 -22.88 24.31
CA MET A 344 7.48 -23.33 25.37
C MET A 344 8.88 -22.75 25.16
N PHE A 345 9.36 -22.76 23.92
CA PHE A 345 10.67 -22.21 23.57
C PHE A 345 10.74 -20.70 23.87
N LEU A 346 9.72 -19.93 23.48
CA LEU A 346 9.64 -18.50 23.78
C LEU A 346 9.60 -18.22 25.30
N LEU A 347 8.92 -19.07 26.07
CA LEU A 347 8.90 -18.97 27.53
C LEU A 347 10.28 -19.23 28.13
N GLU A 348 10.99 -20.27 27.68
CA GLU A 348 12.34 -20.61 28.16
C GLU A 348 13.35 -19.54 27.78
N TRP A 349 13.31 -19.06 26.54
CA TRP A 349 14.13 -17.94 26.08
C TRP A 349 13.88 -16.68 26.91
N SER A 350 12.62 -16.31 27.15
CA SER A 350 12.28 -15.13 27.96
C SER A 350 12.84 -15.23 29.38
N ARG A 351 12.83 -16.44 29.98
CA ARG A 351 13.47 -16.68 31.28
C ARG A 351 14.98 -16.53 31.22
N LYS A 352 15.63 -17.06 30.18
CA LYS A 352 17.09 -16.96 29.99
C LYS A 352 17.54 -15.50 29.86
N GLU A 353 16.76 -14.70 29.13
CA GLU A 353 17.00 -13.26 28.94
C GLU A 353 16.50 -12.38 30.11
N LYS A 354 16.01 -12.98 31.20
CA LYS A 354 15.48 -12.27 32.39
C LYS A 354 14.34 -11.28 32.05
N LEU A 355 13.53 -11.61 31.05
CA LEU A 355 12.33 -10.86 30.68
C LEU A 355 11.11 -11.33 31.49
N GLU A 356 10.08 -10.49 31.54
CA GLU A 356 8.77 -10.91 32.03
C GLU A 356 8.21 -12.06 31.20
N GLN A 357 7.37 -12.90 31.82
CA GLN A 357 6.79 -14.03 31.12
C GLN A 357 5.92 -13.57 29.94
N PRO A 358 6.00 -14.24 28.77
CA PRO A 358 5.14 -13.91 27.64
C PRO A 358 3.65 -14.00 27.99
N PHE A 359 2.92 -12.91 27.81
CA PHE A 359 1.49 -12.83 28.08
C PHE A 359 0.69 -13.01 26.77
N TYR A 360 -0.34 -13.86 26.79
CA TYR A 360 -1.15 -14.16 25.61
C TYR A 360 -2.60 -13.69 25.78
N GLU A 361 -3.07 -12.88 24.84
CA GLU A 361 -4.47 -12.49 24.72
C GLU A 361 -5.06 -13.14 23.46
N THR A 362 -6.15 -13.90 23.60
CA THR A 362 -6.75 -14.64 22.47
C THR A 362 -8.19 -14.22 22.26
N VAL A 363 -8.50 -13.82 21.03
CA VAL A 363 -9.84 -13.47 20.56
C VAL A 363 -10.42 -14.62 19.73
N GLN A 364 -11.74 -14.82 19.82
CA GLN A 364 -12.47 -15.77 18.98
C GLN A 364 -13.41 -15.02 18.03
N ARG A 365 -13.32 -15.32 16.74
CA ARG A 365 -14.16 -14.74 15.70
C ARG A 365 -15.55 -15.38 15.69
N ALA A 366 -16.59 -14.57 15.65
CA ALA A 366 -17.96 -15.03 15.79
C ALA A 366 -18.48 -15.84 14.58
N GLN A 367 -18.04 -15.53 13.34
CA GLN A 367 -18.59 -16.18 12.15
C GLN A 367 -18.23 -17.67 12.04
N ASP A 368 -16.98 -18.02 12.34
CA ASP A 368 -16.43 -19.36 12.10
C ASP A 368 -15.78 -19.99 13.34
N ARG A 369 -15.88 -19.32 14.50
CA ARG A 369 -15.29 -19.76 15.78
C ARG A 369 -13.77 -19.91 15.73
N ALA A 370 -13.09 -19.31 14.74
CA ALA A 370 -11.64 -19.32 14.66
C ALA A 370 -11.00 -18.41 15.72
N PHE A 371 -9.75 -18.65 16.06
CA PHE A 371 -9.02 -18.02 17.16
C PHE A 371 -7.81 -17.25 16.63
N GLN A 372 -7.52 -16.09 17.20
CA GLN A 372 -6.28 -15.35 16.95
C GLN A 372 -5.69 -14.90 18.27
N SER A 373 -4.38 -15.05 18.44
CA SER A 373 -3.70 -14.71 19.69
C SER A 373 -2.66 -13.62 19.43
N THR A 374 -2.54 -12.71 20.39
CA THR A 374 -1.42 -11.78 20.51
C THR A 374 -0.57 -12.21 21.68
N VAL A 375 0.75 -12.33 21.48
CA VAL A 375 1.72 -12.46 22.57
C VAL A 375 2.38 -11.12 22.84
N MET A 376 2.55 -10.77 24.11
CA MET A 376 3.30 -9.60 24.56
C MET A 376 4.63 -10.06 25.17
N VAL A 377 5.75 -9.53 24.67
CA VAL A 377 7.11 -9.78 25.16
C VAL A 377 7.89 -8.47 25.13
N ALA A 378 8.52 -8.10 26.24
CA ALA A 378 9.28 -6.84 26.38
C ALA A 378 8.51 -5.60 25.87
N GLU A 379 7.26 -5.45 26.34
CA GLU A 379 6.32 -4.37 25.96
C GLU A 379 5.92 -4.31 24.48
N LYS A 380 6.35 -5.28 23.66
CA LYS A 380 5.99 -5.39 22.24
C LYS A 380 4.94 -6.48 22.04
N LYS A 381 3.99 -6.22 21.13
CA LYS A 381 2.91 -7.14 20.77
C LYS A 381 3.24 -7.84 19.46
N TYR A 382 3.04 -9.15 19.41
CA TYR A 382 3.27 -9.99 18.24
C TYR A 382 2.03 -10.85 17.98
N ARG A 383 1.57 -10.92 16.74
CA ARG A 383 0.35 -11.64 16.36
C ARG A 383 0.51 -12.21 14.95
N SER A 384 -0.02 -13.41 14.73
CA SER A 384 -0.21 -13.94 13.37
C SER A 384 -1.44 -13.32 12.73
N SER A 385 -1.36 -12.91 11.46
CA SER A 385 -2.52 -12.43 10.70
C SER A 385 -3.52 -13.55 10.35
N LEU A 386 -3.11 -14.82 10.50
CA LEU A 386 -3.98 -15.97 10.26
C LEU A 386 -4.86 -16.27 11.47
N TRP A 387 -6.11 -16.66 11.17
CA TRP A 387 -7.05 -17.17 12.15
C TRP A 387 -6.94 -18.70 12.24
N GLU A 388 -6.88 -19.21 13.45
CA GLU A 388 -6.56 -20.61 13.75
C GLU A 388 -7.77 -21.39 14.25
N LYS A 389 -7.78 -22.71 13.99
CA LYS A 389 -8.89 -23.60 14.38
C LYS A 389 -9.02 -23.83 15.89
N SER A 390 -8.02 -23.44 16.69
CA SER A 390 -8.07 -23.55 18.16
C SER A 390 -7.23 -22.48 18.83
N LYS A 391 -7.60 -22.12 20.07
CA LYS A 391 -6.81 -21.23 20.94
C LYS A 391 -5.36 -21.69 21.06
N LYS A 392 -5.12 -23.00 21.20
CA LYS A 392 -3.76 -23.56 21.29
C LYS A 392 -2.94 -23.25 20.03
N PHE A 393 -3.51 -23.41 18.84
CA PHE A 393 -2.79 -23.10 17.60
C PHE A 393 -2.55 -21.59 17.44
N ALA A 394 -3.53 -20.76 17.82
CA ALA A 394 -3.41 -19.31 17.78
C ALA A 394 -2.23 -18.81 18.65
N GLU A 395 -2.09 -19.33 19.86
CA GLU A 395 -0.98 -18.97 20.76
C GLU A 395 0.38 -19.44 20.22
N GLN A 396 0.45 -20.63 19.62
CA GLN A 396 1.68 -21.11 19.00
C GLN A 396 2.08 -20.25 17.79
N ALA A 397 1.11 -19.86 16.96
CA ALA A 397 1.35 -18.98 15.82
C ALA A 397 1.86 -17.60 16.27
N ALA A 398 1.30 -17.03 17.34
CA ALA A 398 1.79 -15.78 17.92
C ALA A 398 3.22 -15.91 18.47
N ALA A 399 3.53 -17.05 19.11
CA ALA A 399 4.88 -17.35 19.61
C ALA A 399 5.92 -17.44 18.47
N ILE A 400 5.57 -18.13 17.38
CA ILE A 400 6.40 -18.23 16.17
C ILE A 400 6.69 -16.85 15.59
N VAL A 401 5.68 -16.00 15.47
CA VAL A 401 5.86 -14.62 14.99
C VAL A 401 6.85 -13.89 15.89
N CYS A 402 6.68 -13.96 17.21
CA CYS A 402 7.61 -13.34 18.16
C CYS A 402 9.05 -13.84 18.00
N LEU A 403 9.27 -15.16 18.05
CA LEU A 403 10.60 -15.77 17.96
C LEU A 403 11.33 -15.38 16.68
N ARG A 404 10.65 -15.49 15.53
CA ARG A 404 11.25 -15.14 14.24
C ARG A 404 11.52 -13.65 14.10
N VAL A 405 10.65 -12.79 14.62
CA VAL A 405 10.88 -11.33 14.64
C VAL A 405 12.10 -10.98 15.49
N LEU A 406 12.32 -11.70 16.58
CA LEU A 406 13.49 -11.55 17.44
C LEU A 406 14.75 -12.25 16.89
N GLY A 407 14.65 -12.98 15.78
CA GLY A 407 15.77 -13.72 15.19
C GLY A 407 16.20 -14.94 16.00
N ILE A 408 15.31 -15.47 16.83
CA ILE A 408 15.57 -16.62 17.71
C ILE A 408 15.08 -17.89 17.00
N PRO A 409 15.81 -19.02 17.13
CA PRO A 409 15.31 -20.34 16.73
C PRO A 409 13.93 -20.61 17.32
N GLU A 410 13.09 -21.34 16.60
CA GLU A 410 11.74 -21.67 17.06
C GLU A 410 11.59 -23.11 17.54
N GLY A 411 12.70 -23.86 17.55
CA GLY A 411 12.78 -25.23 18.04
C GLY A 411 12.41 -26.26 16.98
N ARG A 412 12.71 -25.99 15.71
CA ARG A 412 12.52 -26.97 14.63
C ARG A 412 13.55 -28.10 14.70
N ILE A 413 13.17 -29.26 14.20
CA ILE A 413 14.08 -30.40 14.00
C ILE A 413 15.23 -29.94 13.09
N GLY A 414 16.47 -29.97 13.61
CA GLY A 414 17.68 -29.55 12.90
C GLY A 414 18.13 -28.11 13.14
N GLU A 415 17.45 -27.32 13.99
CA GLU A 415 17.96 -26.00 14.43
C GLU A 415 19.05 -26.11 15.52
N GLU A 416 19.27 -27.30 16.09
CA GLU A 416 20.20 -27.55 17.20
C GLU A 416 21.70 -27.37 16.84
N ASP A 417 22.08 -27.40 15.55
CA ASP A 417 23.49 -27.30 15.12
C ASP A 417 23.97 -25.87 14.81
N SER A 418 23.24 -24.83 15.22
CA SER A 418 23.65 -23.43 15.04
C SER A 418 23.93 -22.68 16.35
N ALA A 419 23.94 -23.39 17.48
CA ALA A 419 24.11 -22.82 18.82
C ALA A 419 25.47 -23.14 19.48
N ASP A 420 26.49 -23.58 18.73
CA ASP A 420 27.86 -23.72 19.26
C ASP A 420 28.70 -22.47 18.94
N VAL A 421 28.52 -21.42 19.75
CA VAL A 421 29.57 -20.45 20.05
C VAL A 421 29.45 -20.06 21.52
N GLN A 422 30.55 -20.28 22.25
CA GLN A 422 30.85 -19.93 23.66
C GLN A 422 30.45 -20.96 24.72
N GLN A 423 31.24 -22.02 24.76
CA GLN A 423 31.61 -22.69 26.00
C GLN A 423 32.94 -22.08 26.48
N GLU A 424 32.91 -21.27 27.53
CA GLU A 424 33.98 -21.17 28.53
C GLU A 424 33.44 -20.36 29.72
N ALA A 425 33.13 -21.08 30.80
CA ALA A 425 32.82 -20.52 32.11
C ALA A 425 33.99 -20.80 33.06
N GLU A 426 34.54 -19.70 33.56
CA GLU A 426 35.38 -19.47 34.74
C GLU A 426 35.76 -20.64 35.66
N THR A 427 37.05 -20.65 36.05
CA THR A 427 37.56 -20.71 37.44
C THR A 427 39.08 -20.39 37.34
N SER A 428 39.78 -19.65 38.20
CA SER A 428 39.64 -19.30 39.61
C SER A 428 40.64 -18.19 40.01
N GLU A 429 40.28 -17.42 41.03
CA GLU A 429 41.14 -16.87 42.11
C GLU A 429 42.22 -15.78 41.87
N THR A 430 41.95 -14.62 42.50
CA THR A 430 42.85 -13.72 43.27
C THR A 430 44.36 -13.70 42.99
N ALA A 431 44.88 -12.54 42.56
CA ALA A 431 45.99 -11.83 43.23
C ALA A 431 46.30 -10.47 42.55
N VAL A 432 46.56 -9.47 43.40
CA VAL A 432 47.13 -8.16 43.09
C VAL A 432 48.64 -8.30 42.85
N VAL A 433 49.25 -7.37 42.08
CA VAL A 433 50.59 -6.73 42.23
C VAL A 433 51.38 -6.55 40.91
N THR A 434 51.41 -5.27 40.49
CA THR A 434 52.45 -4.40 39.88
C THR A 434 53.51 -4.85 38.84
N ASN A 435 53.71 -3.88 37.91
CA ASN A 435 54.95 -3.37 37.30
C ASN A 435 55.69 -4.16 36.21
N GLY A 436 56.06 -3.44 35.14
CA GLY A 436 57.33 -3.66 34.44
C GLY A 436 57.36 -3.51 32.92
N ASN A 437 57.41 -2.26 32.44
CA ASN A 437 58.29 -1.71 31.39
C ASN A 437 58.69 -2.47 30.10
N HIS A 438 58.71 -1.66 29.02
CA HIS A 438 59.54 -1.71 27.79
C HIS A 438 59.13 -2.72 26.70
N HIS A 439 59.09 -2.44 25.39
CA HIS A 439 59.66 -1.39 24.54
C HIS A 439 58.85 -1.36 23.20
N LYS A 440 58.72 -0.20 22.55
CA LYS A 440 58.34 -0.03 21.12
C LYS A 440 59.63 -0.08 20.25
N PRO A 441 59.58 0.11 18.92
CA PRO A 441 58.84 -0.60 17.86
C PRO A 441 59.84 -1.02 16.73
N ASP A 442 59.40 -1.62 15.62
CA ASP A 442 60.07 -1.40 14.33
C ASP A 442 59.16 -1.74 13.13
N THR A 443 59.22 -0.86 12.13
CA THR A 443 58.50 -0.90 10.83
C THR A 443 59.53 -1.17 9.70
N PRO A 444 59.14 -1.27 8.41
CA PRO A 444 59.40 -2.42 7.52
C PRO A 444 60.51 -2.15 6.47
N PRO A 445 60.60 -2.96 5.41
CA PRO A 445 60.89 -2.35 4.10
C PRO A 445 60.02 -2.84 2.94
N GLU A 446 59.76 -1.89 2.04
CA GLU A 446 59.26 -2.06 0.68
C GLU A 446 60.22 -2.85 -0.22
N ARG A 447 59.68 -3.46 -1.29
CA ARG A 447 60.26 -3.34 -2.65
C ARG A 447 59.24 -3.71 -3.74
N GLN A 448 59.19 -2.83 -4.74
CA GLN A 448 58.50 -2.94 -6.03
C GLN A 448 59.17 -3.97 -6.96
N LYS A 449 58.41 -4.60 -7.89
CA LYS A 449 58.38 -4.30 -9.35
C LYS A 449 57.81 -5.45 -10.22
N SER A 450 56.92 -5.03 -11.14
CA SER A 450 56.69 -5.47 -12.54
C SER A 450 56.55 -6.96 -12.89
N SER A 451 55.38 -7.34 -13.41
CA SER A 451 55.07 -7.59 -14.83
C SER A 451 53.57 -7.78 -15.01
#